data_AF-A0A534ZRY5-F1
#
_entry.id   AF-A0A534ZRY5-F1
#
_cell.length_a   1.000
_cell.length_b   1.000
_cell.length_c   1.000
_cell.angle_alpha   90.00
_cell.angle_beta   90.00
_cell.angle_gamma   90.00
#
_symmetry.space_group_name_H-M   'P 1'
#
loop_
_entity.id
_entity.type
_entity.pdbx_description
1 polymer ?
#
loop_
_entity_poly.entity_id
_entity_poly.type
_entity_poly.pdbx_seq_one_letter_code
_entity_poly.pdbx_strand_id
1 'polypeptide(L)'
;SQANYGDLYQTGPNISAVFGPDYWAKVGASLPLFTAVGNHGFARSESNLPDLVNWPQDRAVSLSAGTYQKQAYCCLNGTSAASYPSAWYAFDAGNTRFYVLTAAWTDGNNGTATPYQNDYGYHWTASSPEYQWLENDLRTHPSALKFAVFHYPIYSDNTSETSDAYLQGATSLQGLLGRYGVDIAFNGHAHIYQRNQPDTDGLVTYVTGGGGAKLMSVRACSGVDAYGIGWSYNDNAGTACGLGLRPVSIDHVYHYLLVSVRGTIVTVTPVDELGRAFDVQTYDFSRPSDTEPPTAPASLTAVARSSTQVDLAWTGSTDNVGVTGYDIYRNDSLLRTVGIVSSYSDTTTQGGQTYAYKVRARDLAGNLSTFSPEATVNTPPTVTVTYPAVADAYVDQAIPIGNFGTLSRIYADLSPNRQAYLKFTVAGLTGAVEKATVRLYIGDGSARGPSVSLADNAWNETGITWSNKPVLIGSPLADTGTVSSGAWLDIDVTSAVSTNVDYTFALIPTSADGVSAYSREAGTPSLRPQLIITVRSP
;
A
#
# COMPACT_ATOMS: atom_id res chain seq x y z
N SER A 1 3.76 3.21 -36.10
CA SER A 1 4.01 2.23 -37.17
C SER A 1 3.42 0.90 -36.73
N GLN A 2 2.87 0.08 -37.63
CA GLN A 2 2.42 -1.30 -37.31
C GLN A 2 3.55 -2.13 -36.66
N ALA A 3 4.82 -1.79 -36.92
CA ALA A 3 6.00 -2.42 -36.33
C ALA A 3 6.12 -2.31 -34.80
N ASN A 4 5.25 -1.55 -34.13
CA ASN A 4 5.30 -1.32 -32.68
C ASN A 4 4.35 -2.23 -31.86
N TYR A 5 3.54 -3.09 -32.47
CA TYR A 5 2.42 -3.80 -31.79
C TYR A 5 2.52 -5.35 -31.83
N GLY A 6 3.72 -5.91 -31.66
CA GLY A 6 3.90 -7.37 -31.47
C GLY A 6 3.64 -8.24 -32.72
N ASP A 7 2.87 -9.33 -32.55
CA ASP A 7 2.61 -10.37 -33.57
C ASP A 7 1.91 -9.86 -34.84
N LEU A 8 1.49 -8.59 -34.88
CA LEU A 8 1.08 -7.89 -36.09
C LEU A 8 2.22 -7.67 -37.11
N TYR A 9 3.47 -8.00 -36.74
CA TYR A 9 4.62 -8.07 -37.65
C TYR A 9 4.72 -9.41 -38.42
N GLN A 10 3.98 -10.44 -38.00
CA GLN A 10 4.08 -11.73 -38.67
C GLN A 10 3.54 -11.62 -40.12
N THR A 11 4.32 -12.08 -41.11
CA THR A 11 3.90 -12.12 -42.52
C THR A 11 3.96 -13.55 -43.06
N GLY A 12 2.94 -14.04 -43.78
CA GLY A 12 2.92 -15.38 -44.36
C GLY A 12 1.51 -15.96 -44.54
N PRO A 13 1.36 -17.19 -45.08
CA PRO A 13 0.07 -17.79 -45.44
C PRO A 13 -0.82 -18.23 -44.25
N ASN A 14 -0.54 -17.76 -43.02
CA ASN A 14 -1.24 -18.14 -41.78
C ASN A 14 -1.25 -17.01 -40.75
N ILE A 15 -1.36 -15.76 -41.21
CA ILE A 15 -1.48 -14.57 -40.38
C ILE A 15 -2.65 -13.72 -40.88
N SER A 16 -3.45 -13.23 -39.93
CA SER A 16 -4.69 -12.47 -40.17
C SER A 16 -4.47 -11.09 -40.79
N ALA A 17 -5.42 -10.65 -41.61
CA ALA A 17 -5.59 -9.28 -42.08
C ALA A 17 -6.63 -8.45 -41.29
N VAL A 18 -7.22 -9.00 -40.21
CA VAL A 18 -8.25 -8.34 -39.36
C VAL A 18 -7.86 -6.92 -38.97
N PHE A 19 -6.60 -6.70 -38.62
CA PHE A 19 -6.05 -5.38 -38.26
C PHE A 19 -5.16 -4.81 -39.38
N GLY A 20 -5.67 -4.82 -40.62
CA GLY A 20 -4.98 -4.29 -41.80
C GLY A 20 -4.69 -2.78 -41.73
N PRO A 21 -3.93 -2.22 -42.69
CA PRO A 21 -3.51 -0.81 -42.70
C PRO A 21 -4.64 0.21 -42.52
N ASP A 22 -5.85 -0.11 -42.99
CA ASP A 22 -7.05 0.74 -42.90
C ASP A 22 -7.58 0.90 -41.46
N TYR A 23 -7.24 -0.02 -40.55
CA TYR A 23 -7.59 0.08 -39.13
C TYR A 23 -6.71 1.10 -38.40
N TRP A 24 -5.43 1.21 -38.80
CA TRP A 24 -4.41 1.94 -38.04
C TRP A 24 -4.09 3.34 -38.56
N ALA A 25 -4.42 3.65 -39.82
CA ALA A 25 -3.97 4.88 -40.46
C ALA A 25 -5.13 5.67 -41.10
N LYS A 26 -5.67 6.63 -40.34
CA LYS A 26 -6.34 7.81 -40.92
C LYS A 26 -5.62 9.06 -40.47
N VAL A 27 -5.13 9.86 -41.43
CA VAL A 27 -4.53 11.16 -41.14
C VAL A 27 -5.55 12.01 -40.37
N GLY A 28 -5.22 12.38 -39.12
CA GLY A 28 -6.08 13.17 -38.24
C GLY A 28 -6.97 12.38 -37.27
N ALA A 29 -6.94 11.04 -37.28
CA ALA A 29 -7.64 10.22 -36.27
C ALA A 29 -6.73 9.92 -35.06
N SER A 30 -7.26 10.04 -33.84
CA SER A 30 -6.61 9.60 -32.60
C SER A 30 -7.49 8.58 -31.89
N LEU A 31 -7.29 7.29 -32.16
CA LEU A 31 -7.89 6.21 -31.36
C LEU A 31 -6.96 5.91 -30.18
N PRO A 32 -7.39 6.11 -28.93
CA PRO A 32 -6.59 5.71 -27.77
C PRO A 32 -6.41 4.20 -27.74
N LEU A 33 -5.18 3.74 -27.46
CA LEU A 33 -4.86 2.32 -27.34
C LEU A 33 -4.26 2.02 -25.96
N PHE A 34 -4.79 0.99 -25.33
CA PHE A 34 -4.32 0.46 -24.04
C PHE A 34 -3.86 -0.98 -24.25
N THR A 35 -2.66 -1.31 -23.80
CA THR A 35 -2.03 -2.61 -24.03
C THR A 35 -1.85 -3.36 -22.72
N ALA A 36 -2.30 -4.61 -22.69
CA ALA A 36 -1.91 -5.59 -21.67
C ALA A 36 -0.67 -6.35 -22.15
N VAL A 37 0.30 -6.58 -21.27
CA VAL A 37 1.57 -7.22 -21.65
C VAL A 37 1.41 -8.75 -21.57
N GLY A 38 1.82 -9.44 -22.64
CA GLY A 38 1.83 -10.92 -22.71
C GLY A 38 3.25 -11.51 -22.70
N ASN A 39 3.36 -12.83 -22.56
CA ASN A 39 4.63 -13.57 -22.40
C ASN A 39 5.70 -13.27 -23.46
N HIS A 40 5.30 -12.94 -24.69
CA HIS A 40 6.19 -12.53 -25.78
C HIS A 40 6.65 -11.06 -25.68
N GLY A 41 5.87 -10.19 -25.02
CA GLY A 41 6.23 -8.79 -24.72
C GLY A 41 7.01 -8.61 -23.41
N PHE A 42 7.24 -9.70 -22.67
CA PHE A 42 7.98 -9.72 -21.40
C PHE A 42 9.51 -9.95 -21.61
N ALA A 43 10.09 -9.49 -22.73
CA ALA A 43 11.49 -9.75 -23.04
C ALA A 43 12.47 -8.91 -22.18
N ARG A 44 13.46 -9.59 -21.57
CA ARG A 44 14.51 -8.96 -20.73
C ARG A 44 15.37 -7.93 -21.48
N SER A 45 15.60 -8.17 -22.77
CA SER A 45 16.62 -7.50 -23.59
C SER A 45 16.12 -6.30 -24.39
N GLU A 46 14.80 -6.11 -24.49
CA GLU A 46 14.25 -5.00 -25.28
C GLU A 46 14.39 -3.70 -24.52
N SER A 47 15.38 -2.88 -24.87
CA SER A 47 15.67 -1.60 -24.20
C SER A 47 14.49 -0.60 -24.28
N ASN A 48 13.71 -0.69 -25.34
CA ASN A 48 12.47 0.06 -25.55
C ASN A 48 11.39 -0.95 -25.92
N LEU A 49 10.45 -1.24 -25.02
CA LEU A 49 9.11 -1.60 -25.50
C LEU A 49 8.59 -0.30 -26.14
N PRO A 50 8.33 -0.23 -27.45
CA PRO A 50 7.77 0.98 -28.08
C PRO A 50 6.43 1.41 -27.46
N ASP A 51 5.86 0.60 -26.57
CA ASP A 51 4.65 0.83 -25.79
C ASP A 51 4.86 1.57 -24.46
N LEU A 52 6.06 1.52 -23.85
CA LEU A 52 6.40 2.30 -22.63
C LEU A 52 6.49 3.83 -22.90
N VAL A 53 6.19 4.25 -24.13
CA VAL A 53 6.23 5.64 -24.58
C VAL A 53 4.98 5.94 -25.42
N ASN A 54 3.77 5.64 -24.93
CA ASN A 54 2.53 5.97 -25.64
C ASN A 54 1.47 6.63 -24.75
N TRP A 55 0.95 7.76 -25.23
CA TRP A 55 -0.28 8.37 -24.74
C TRP A 55 -1.47 7.48 -25.15
N PRO A 56 -2.45 7.17 -24.27
CA PRO A 56 -2.76 7.83 -22.99
C PRO A 56 -2.33 7.09 -21.70
N GLN A 57 -1.43 6.11 -21.77
CA GLN A 57 -1.18 5.20 -20.64
C GLN A 57 -0.62 5.90 -19.39
N ASP A 58 0.31 6.84 -19.53
CA ASP A 58 0.86 7.62 -18.39
C ASP A 58 -0.22 8.30 -17.55
N ARG A 59 -1.26 8.82 -18.22
CA ARG A 59 -2.39 9.47 -17.55
C ARG A 59 -3.25 8.45 -16.81
N ALA A 60 -3.54 7.31 -17.42
CA ALA A 60 -4.28 6.23 -16.77
C ALA A 60 -3.55 5.74 -15.52
N VAL A 61 -2.25 5.45 -15.66
CA VAL A 61 -1.35 5.02 -14.57
C VAL A 61 -1.36 6.04 -13.42
N SER A 62 -1.20 7.33 -13.74
CA SER A 62 -1.22 8.38 -12.71
C SER A 62 -2.58 8.51 -12.01
N LEU A 63 -3.70 8.38 -12.74
CA LEU A 63 -5.05 8.56 -12.17
C LEU A 63 -5.53 7.35 -11.40
N SER A 64 -5.10 6.14 -11.77
CA SER A 64 -5.42 4.92 -11.04
C SER A 64 -4.39 4.57 -9.96
N ALA A 65 -3.32 5.34 -9.80
CA ALA A 65 -2.15 4.95 -9.02
C ALA A 65 -1.59 3.56 -9.42
N GLY A 66 -1.67 3.25 -10.72
CA GLY A 66 -1.15 2.01 -11.29
C GLY A 66 0.37 2.03 -11.46
N THR A 67 0.89 1.05 -12.17
CA THR A 67 2.30 0.93 -12.53
C THR A 67 2.45 0.65 -14.02
N TYR A 68 3.37 1.36 -14.66
CA TYR A 68 3.77 1.11 -16.04
C TYR A 68 5.24 1.43 -16.22
N GLN A 69 6.10 0.48 -15.83
CA GLN A 69 7.56 0.68 -15.81
C GLN A 69 8.29 -0.64 -15.84
N LYS A 70 9.59 -0.61 -16.14
CA LYS A 70 10.44 -1.77 -15.90
C LYS A 70 10.81 -1.88 -14.42
N GLN A 71 10.66 -3.07 -13.86
CA GLN A 71 11.06 -3.38 -12.48
C GLN A 71 12.07 -4.52 -12.48
N ALA A 72 12.87 -4.62 -11.43
CA ALA A 72 13.76 -5.75 -11.23
C ALA A 72 12.97 -6.88 -10.54
N TYR A 73 13.02 -8.07 -11.13
CA TYR A 73 12.44 -9.28 -10.61
C TYR A 73 13.59 -10.24 -10.31
N CYS A 74 13.59 -10.86 -9.14
CA CYS A 74 14.61 -11.83 -8.83
C CYS A 74 14.08 -13.04 -8.07
N CYS A 75 14.74 -14.17 -8.33
CA CYS A 75 14.86 -15.35 -7.48
C CYS A 75 13.61 -16.14 -7.16
N LEU A 76 12.43 -15.74 -7.65
CA LEU A 76 11.21 -16.53 -7.50
C LEU A 76 11.41 -17.90 -8.17
N ASN A 77 11.19 -19.00 -7.45
CA ASN A 77 11.32 -20.37 -7.96
C ASN A 77 12.62 -20.62 -8.76
N GLY A 78 13.76 -20.12 -8.28
CA GLY A 78 15.06 -20.35 -8.94
C GLY A 78 15.28 -19.58 -10.23
N THR A 79 14.43 -18.59 -10.53
CA THR A 79 14.63 -17.69 -11.67
C THR A 79 15.87 -16.81 -11.50
N SER A 80 16.52 -16.48 -12.60
CA SER A 80 17.65 -15.53 -12.58
C SER A 80 17.12 -14.10 -12.47
N ALA A 81 17.83 -13.26 -11.71
CA ALA A 81 17.51 -11.84 -11.60
C ALA A 81 17.57 -11.13 -12.96
N ALA A 82 16.53 -10.37 -13.29
CA ALA A 82 16.44 -9.57 -14.51
C ALA A 82 15.38 -8.48 -14.37
N SER A 83 15.31 -7.58 -15.36
CA SER A 83 14.29 -6.53 -15.38
C SER A 83 13.21 -6.83 -16.43
N TYR A 84 11.95 -6.71 -16.01
CA TYR A 84 10.75 -6.98 -16.82
C TYR A 84 9.75 -5.82 -16.70
N PRO A 85 8.83 -5.66 -17.67
CA PRO A 85 7.75 -4.69 -17.56
C PRO A 85 6.73 -5.08 -16.46
N SER A 86 6.41 -4.13 -15.58
CA SER A 86 5.25 -4.14 -14.70
C SER A 86 4.21 -3.20 -15.27
N ALA A 87 3.06 -3.71 -15.69
CA ALA A 87 2.05 -2.94 -16.43
C ALA A 87 0.63 -3.26 -15.94
N TRP A 88 0.20 -2.56 -14.89
CA TRP A 88 -1.17 -2.61 -14.39
C TRP A 88 -1.71 -1.22 -14.10
N TYR A 89 -2.88 -0.91 -14.62
CA TYR A 89 -3.51 0.40 -14.46
C TYR A 89 -5.00 0.31 -14.75
N ALA A 90 -5.74 1.35 -14.39
CA ALA A 90 -7.15 1.47 -14.69
C ALA A 90 -7.47 2.78 -15.39
N PHE A 91 -8.54 2.78 -16.17
CA PHE A 91 -9.05 4.00 -16.81
C PHE A 91 -10.56 3.91 -17.00
N ASP A 92 -11.20 5.07 -17.08
CA ASP A 92 -12.63 5.17 -17.35
C ASP A 92 -12.87 5.50 -18.82
N ALA A 93 -13.88 4.86 -19.41
CA ALA A 93 -14.46 5.25 -20.69
C ALA A 93 -15.99 5.28 -20.56
N GLY A 94 -16.55 6.48 -20.49
CA GLY A 94 -17.96 6.65 -20.14
C GLY A 94 -18.24 6.26 -18.69
N ASN A 95 -19.20 5.36 -18.48
CA ASN A 95 -19.57 4.82 -17.16
C ASN A 95 -18.85 3.50 -16.82
N THR A 96 -17.89 3.10 -17.66
CA THR A 96 -17.15 1.85 -17.51
C THR A 96 -15.74 2.12 -17.04
N ARG A 97 -15.29 1.30 -16.08
CA ARG A 97 -13.91 1.25 -15.62
C ARG A 97 -13.22 0.00 -16.16
N PHE A 98 -12.09 0.19 -16.83
CA PHE A 98 -11.28 -0.87 -17.39
C PHE A 98 -10.04 -1.09 -16.52
N TYR A 99 -9.75 -2.35 -16.23
CA TYR A 99 -8.56 -2.79 -15.52
C TYR A 99 -7.65 -3.52 -16.50
N VAL A 100 -6.49 -2.93 -16.79
CA VAL A 100 -5.42 -3.60 -17.54
C VAL A 100 -4.48 -4.20 -16.52
N LEU A 101 -4.33 -5.53 -16.54
CA LEU A 101 -3.59 -6.28 -15.52
C LEU A 101 -2.41 -7.03 -16.12
N THR A 102 -1.36 -7.19 -15.32
CA THR A 102 -0.25 -8.10 -15.61
C THR A 102 -0.60 -9.49 -15.08
N ALA A 103 -1.05 -10.36 -15.98
CA ALA A 103 -1.16 -11.79 -15.72
C ALA A 103 -0.41 -12.55 -16.82
N ALA A 104 0.91 -12.38 -16.82
CA ALA A 104 1.84 -13.02 -17.75
C ALA A 104 3.27 -13.05 -17.21
N TRP A 105 3.98 -14.16 -17.47
CA TRP A 105 5.42 -14.27 -17.23
C TRP A 105 6.17 -14.51 -18.54
N THR A 106 7.47 -14.23 -18.58
CA THR A 106 8.28 -14.56 -19.77
C THR A 106 8.53 -16.06 -19.88
N ASP A 107 8.45 -16.61 -21.09
CA ASP A 107 8.80 -18.03 -21.30
C ASP A 107 10.32 -18.29 -21.15
N GLY A 108 11.13 -17.24 -21.18
CA GLY A 108 12.60 -17.33 -21.12
C GLY A 108 13.21 -17.32 -19.72
N ASN A 109 12.42 -17.25 -18.64
CA ASN A 109 12.91 -17.20 -17.25
C ASN A 109 12.05 -17.99 -16.26
N ASN A 110 11.87 -19.28 -16.49
CA ASN A 110 10.94 -20.07 -15.68
C ASN A 110 11.57 -20.65 -14.39
N GLY A 111 12.90 -20.71 -14.31
CA GLY A 111 13.57 -21.32 -13.16
C GLY A 111 13.12 -22.78 -13.01
N THR A 112 12.60 -23.15 -11.84
CA THR A 112 12.10 -24.50 -11.52
C THR A 112 10.56 -24.60 -11.54
N ALA A 113 9.85 -23.53 -11.89
CA ALA A 113 8.38 -23.49 -11.90
C ALA A 113 7.83 -23.14 -13.30
N THR A 114 6.53 -23.22 -13.51
CA THR A 114 5.89 -22.82 -14.77
C THR A 114 5.79 -21.29 -14.90
N PRO A 115 5.61 -20.75 -16.12
CA PRO A 115 5.29 -19.32 -16.30
C PRO A 115 4.11 -18.87 -15.44
N TYR A 116 3.03 -19.66 -15.39
CA TYR A 116 1.83 -19.37 -14.60
C TYR A 116 2.11 -19.28 -13.10
N GLN A 117 2.89 -20.23 -12.56
CA GLN A 117 3.23 -20.22 -11.14
C GLN A 117 4.13 -19.02 -10.77
N ASN A 118 5.04 -18.63 -11.66
CA ASN A 118 5.91 -17.47 -11.46
C ASN A 118 5.11 -16.16 -11.53
N ASP A 119 4.19 -16.04 -12.49
CA ASP A 119 3.28 -14.90 -12.58
C ASP A 119 2.47 -14.75 -11.29
N TYR A 120 1.80 -15.82 -10.86
CA TYR A 120 1.03 -15.84 -9.61
C TYR A 120 1.85 -15.41 -8.40
N GLY A 121 3.05 -15.99 -8.24
CA GLY A 121 3.91 -15.71 -7.09
C GLY A 121 4.39 -14.26 -7.02
N TYR A 122 4.47 -13.56 -8.16
CA TYR A 122 4.88 -12.16 -8.20
C TYR A 122 3.70 -11.19 -8.11
N HIS A 123 2.62 -11.44 -8.85
CA HIS A 123 1.55 -10.48 -9.07
C HIS A 123 0.28 -10.74 -8.23
N TRP A 124 0.00 -12.00 -7.89
CA TRP A 124 -1.33 -12.40 -7.44
C TRP A 124 -1.40 -12.99 -6.03
N THR A 125 -0.30 -12.93 -5.26
CA THR A 125 -0.40 -13.16 -3.81
C THR A 125 -1.09 -11.98 -3.13
N ALA A 126 -1.75 -12.17 -1.99
CA ALA A 126 -2.39 -11.08 -1.24
C ALA A 126 -1.41 -9.97 -0.78
N SER A 127 -0.12 -10.28 -0.73
CA SER A 127 0.96 -9.32 -0.44
C SER A 127 1.54 -8.63 -1.67
N SER A 128 1.18 -9.07 -2.88
CA SER A 128 1.72 -8.54 -4.12
C SER A 128 1.20 -7.12 -4.36
N PRO A 129 2.04 -6.18 -4.84
CA PRO A 129 1.64 -4.81 -5.09
C PRO A 129 0.44 -4.67 -6.04
N GLU A 130 0.40 -5.48 -7.10
CA GLU A 130 -0.70 -5.45 -8.07
C GLU A 130 -2.02 -5.94 -7.45
N TYR A 131 -2.00 -7.06 -6.71
CA TYR A 131 -3.19 -7.54 -5.98
C TYR A 131 -3.75 -6.45 -5.06
N GLN A 132 -2.91 -5.84 -4.22
CA GLN A 132 -3.33 -4.83 -3.26
C GLN A 132 -3.85 -3.55 -3.94
N TRP A 133 -3.20 -3.15 -5.02
CA TRP A 133 -3.64 -2.05 -5.85
C TRP A 133 -5.03 -2.32 -6.45
N LEU A 134 -5.20 -3.49 -7.08
CA LEU A 134 -6.44 -3.87 -7.73
C LEU A 134 -7.59 -3.95 -6.74
N GLU A 135 -7.37 -4.61 -5.60
CA GLU A 135 -8.37 -4.69 -4.53
C GLU A 135 -8.80 -3.30 -4.04
N ASN A 136 -7.84 -2.39 -3.82
CA ASN A 136 -8.14 -1.04 -3.37
C ASN A 136 -8.91 -0.23 -4.43
N ASP A 137 -8.52 -0.33 -5.70
CA ASP A 137 -9.18 0.38 -6.79
C ASP A 137 -10.61 -0.14 -7.01
N LEU A 138 -10.78 -1.46 -7.07
CA LEU A 138 -12.09 -2.12 -7.14
C LEU A 138 -13.04 -1.66 -6.02
N ARG A 139 -12.53 -1.63 -4.78
CA ARG A 139 -13.28 -1.20 -3.59
C ARG A 139 -13.70 0.27 -3.63
N THR A 140 -12.93 1.12 -4.30
CA THR A 140 -13.20 2.58 -4.38
C THR A 140 -14.05 2.99 -5.59
N HIS A 141 -14.34 2.05 -6.50
CA HIS A 141 -15.21 2.27 -7.66
C HIS A 141 -16.43 1.34 -7.67
N PRO A 142 -17.18 1.24 -6.57
CA PRO A 142 -18.22 0.22 -6.38
C PRO A 142 -19.31 0.27 -7.45
N SER A 143 -19.69 1.47 -7.89
CA SER A 143 -20.79 1.74 -8.81
C SER A 143 -20.40 1.69 -10.30
N ALA A 144 -19.11 1.48 -10.62
CA ALA A 144 -18.69 1.37 -12.01
C ALA A 144 -19.12 0.02 -12.61
N LEU A 145 -19.45 0.04 -13.90
CA LEU A 145 -19.40 -1.16 -14.74
C LEU A 145 -17.94 -1.51 -14.98
N LYS A 146 -17.49 -2.74 -14.70
CA LYS A 146 -16.05 -3.05 -14.61
C LYS A 146 -15.65 -4.15 -15.58
N PHE A 147 -14.61 -3.92 -16.37
CA PHE A 147 -14.00 -4.94 -17.22
C PHE A 147 -12.53 -5.14 -16.90
N ALA A 148 -12.06 -6.38 -16.98
CA ALA A 148 -10.64 -6.72 -16.85
C ALA A 148 -10.07 -7.17 -18.19
N VAL A 149 -8.81 -6.82 -18.46
CA VAL A 149 -8.05 -7.21 -19.64
C VAL A 149 -6.68 -7.68 -19.21
N PHE A 150 -6.31 -8.91 -19.56
CA PHE A 150 -5.02 -9.52 -19.23
C PHE A 150 -4.66 -10.62 -20.23
N HIS A 151 -3.50 -11.26 -20.11
CA HIS A 151 -3.02 -12.15 -21.16
C HIS A 151 -3.36 -13.62 -20.93
N TYR A 152 -2.93 -14.24 -19.82
CA TYR A 152 -3.19 -15.66 -19.58
C TYR A 152 -4.66 -15.95 -19.25
N PRO A 153 -5.29 -16.97 -19.87
CA PRO A 153 -6.71 -17.22 -19.71
C PRO A 153 -7.04 -17.92 -18.39
N ILE A 154 -8.07 -17.44 -17.68
CA ILE A 154 -8.59 -18.15 -16.49
C ILE A 154 -9.10 -19.53 -16.92
N TYR A 155 -9.87 -19.61 -18.01
CA TYR A 155 -10.39 -20.84 -18.59
C TYR A 155 -10.14 -20.87 -20.09
N SER A 156 -9.51 -21.94 -20.58
CA SER A 156 -9.21 -22.21 -21.98
C SER A 156 -9.18 -23.72 -22.24
N ASP A 157 -9.87 -24.13 -23.30
CA ASP A 157 -9.97 -25.52 -23.79
C ASP A 157 -9.05 -25.83 -24.97
N ASN A 158 -8.05 -24.96 -25.16
CA ASN A 158 -6.88 -25.22 -25.98
C ASN A 158 -5.99 -26.26 -25.30
N THR A 159 -5.54 -27.27 -26.05
CA THR A 159 -4.74 -28.38 -25.51
C THR A 159 -3.26 -28.06 -25.26
N SER A 160 -2.77 -26.95 -25.79
CA SER A 160 -1.36 -26.53 -25.70
C SER A 160 -1.18 -25.26 -24.87
N GLU A 161 -2.15 -24.34 -24.95
CA GLU A 161 -2.22 -23.09 -24.19
C GLU A 161 -3.44 -23.13 -23.27
N THR A 162 -3.35 -24.04 -22.30
CA THR A 162 -4.44 -24.36 -21.36
C THR A 162 -4.70 -23.25 -20.36
N SER A 163 -5.82 -23.37 -19.66
CA SER A 163 -6.19 -22.56 -18.50
C SER A 163 -5.04 -22.31 -17.51
N ASP A 164 -4.93 -21.08 -17.01
CA ASP A 164 -4.10 -20.77 -15.85
C ASP A 164 -4.85 -21.10 -14.55
N ALA A 165 -4.57 -22.29 -14.01
CA ALA A 165 -5.17 -22.76 -12.77
C ALA A 165 -4.84 -21.90 -11.54
N TYR A 166 -3.77 -21.08 -11.57
CA TYR A 166 -3.40 -20.21 -10.46
C TYR A 166 -4.29 -18.95 -10.37
N LEU A 167 -4.94 -18.57 -11.48
CA LEU A 167 -5.89 -17.46 -11.48
C LEU A 167 -7.29 -17.90 -11.00
N GLN A 168 -7.56 -19.21 -10.92
CA GLN A 168 -8.86 -19.77 -10.59
C GLN A 168 -9.11 -19.84 -9.08
N GLY A 169 -10.37 -19.68 -8.68
CA GLY A 169 -10.85 -19.88 -7.31
C GLY A 169 -11.07 -18.60 -6.51
N ALA A 170 -11.77 -18.75 -5.37
CA ALA A 170 -12.27 -17.64 -4.54
C ALA A 170 -11.16 -16.79 -3.88
N THR A 171 -9.95 -17.33 -3.75
CA THR A 171 -8.78 -16.67 -3.15
C THR A 171 -7.77 -16.19 -4.19
N SER A 172 -8.07 -16.35 -5.48
CA SER A 172 -7.20 -15.99 -6.59
C SER A 172 -7.74 -14.76 -7.32
N LEU A 173 -7.14 -14.41 -8.46
CA LEU A 173 -7.61 -13.29 -9.29
C LEU A 173 -9.10 -13.41 -9.64
N GLN A 174 -9.57 -14.60 -10.03
CA GLN A 174 -11.00 -14.84 -10.32
C GLN A 174 -11.90 -14.39 -9.16
N GLY A 175 -11.65 -14.88 -7.95
CA GLY A 175 -12.45 -14.53 -6.77
C GLY A 175 -12.34 -13.07 -6.37
N LEU A 176 -11.19 -12.42 -6.62
CA LEU A 176 -11.04 -10.98 -6.41
C LEU A 176 -11.91 -10.19 -7.39
N LEU A 177 -11.85 -10.52 -8.69
CA LEU A 177 -12.66 -9.89 -9.73
C LEU A 177 -14.16 -10.09 -9.48
N GLY A 178 -14.58 -11.33 -9.18
CA GLY A 178 -15.98 -11.69 -8.90
C GLY A 178 -16.55 -10.94 -7.70
N ARG A 179 -15.87 -11.00 -6.54
CA ARG A 179 -16.30 -10.38 -5.28
C ARG A 179 -16.51 -8.86 -5.37
N TYR A 180 -15.73 -8.16 -6.17
CA TYR A 180 -15.88 -6.71 -6.37
C TYR A 180 -16.68 -6.33 -7.63
N GLY A 181 -17.31 -7.31 -8.25
CA GLY A 181 -18.25 -7.09 -9.32
C GLY A 181 -17.61 -6.63 -10.63
N VAL A 182 -16.54 -7.30 -11.05
CA VAL A 182 -16.08 -7.25 -12.43
C VAL A 182 -17.02 -8.08 -13.29
N ASP A 183 -17.53 -7.47 -14.36
CA ASP A 183 -18.62 -8.03 -15.15
C ASP A 183 -18.09 -8.95 -16.28
N ILE A 184 -17.02 -8.52 -16.96
CA ILE A 184 -16.38 -9.28 -18.04
C ILE A 184 -14.86 -9.19 -17.93
N ALA A 185 -14.20 -10.34 -18.08
CA ALA A 185 -12.75 -10.42 -18.25
C ALA A 185 -12.39 -10.92 -19.66
N PHE A 186 -11.56 -10.14 -20.36
CA PHE A 186 -11.02 -10.48 -21.67
C PHE A 186 -9.57 -10.91 -21.53
N ASN A 187 -9.24 -12.07 -22.06
CA ASN A 187 -7.89 -12.61 -22.06
C ASN A 187 -7.47 -13.17 -23.42
N GLY A 188 -6.19 -13.43 -23.58
CA GLY A 188 -5.58 -13.85 -24.84
C GLY A 188 -4.80 -15.15 -24.65
N HIS A 189 -3.53 -15.11 -25.04
CA HIS A 189 -2.59 -16.22 -25.07
C HIS A 189 -3.01 -17.38 -25.99
N ALA A 190 -4.09 -18.09 -25.66
CA ALA A 190 -4.60 -19.18 -26.48
C ALA A 190 -5.17 -18.65 -27.81
N HIS A 191 -4.57 -19.04 -28.94
CA HIS A 191 -4.96 -18.57 -30.28
C HIS A 191 -6.26 -19.21 -30.81
N ILE A 192 -7.34 -18.99 -30.07
CA ILE A 192 -8.70 -19.46 -30.29
C ILE A 192 -9.69 -18.32 -30.00
N TYR A 193 -10.97 -18.55 -30.26
CA TYR A 193 -12.06 -17.82 -29.61
C TYR A 193 -12.76 -18.75 -28.62
N GLN A 194 -12.95 -18.31 -27.38
CA GLN A 194 -13.77 -19.03 -26.40
C GLN A 194 -14.48 -18.04 -25.48
N ARG A 195 -15.74 -18.30 -25.20
CA ARG A 195 -16.55 -17.63 -24.20
C ARG A 195 -17.05 -18.66 -23.21
N ASN A 196 -16.81 -18.40 -21.94
CA ASN A 196 -17.23 -19.28 -20.86
C ASN A 196 -18.56 -18.82 -20.26
N GLN A 197 -19.25 -19.74 -19.59
CA GLN A 197 -20.43 -19.43 -18.78
C GLN A 197 -20.03 -18.50 -17.62
N PRO A 198 -20.96 -17.63 -17.15
CA PRO A 198 -20.71 -16.84 -15.94
C PRO A 198 -20.39 -17.75 -14.76
N ASP A 199 -19.45 -17.34 -13.91
CA ASP A 199 -19.22 -18.02 -12.63
C ASP A 199 -20.26 -17.65 -11.57
N THR A 200 -20.08 -18.13 -10.34
CA THR A 200 -21.03 -17.90 -9.23
C THR A 200 -21.18 -16.43 -8.86
N ASP A 201 -20.18 -15.60 -9.13
CA ASP A 201 -20.20 -14.15 -8.88
C ASP A 201 -20.69 -13.38 -10.12
N GLY A 202 -20.99 -14.09 -11.21
CA GLY A 202 -21.49 -13.55 -12.46
C GLY A 202 -20.40 -13.07 -13.43
N LEU A 203 -19.12 -13.32 -13.14
CA LEU A 203 -18.02 -12.93 -14.02
C LEU A 203 -18.04 -13.78 -15.29
N VAL A 204 -18.10 -13.11 -16.44
CA VAL A 204 -17.98 -13.75 -17.76
C VAL A 204 -16.54 -13.65 -18.26
N THR A 205 -15.97 -14.73 -18.78
CA THR A 205 -14.62 -14.73 -19.34
C THR A 205 -14.61 -15.02 -20.84
N TYR A 206 -13.78 -14.30 -21.57
CA TYR A 206 -13.52 -14.48 -22.99
C TYR A 206 -12.04 -14.70 -23.25
N VAL A 207 -11.70 -15.75 -23.98
CA VAL A 207 -10.42 -15.95 -24.64
C VAL A 207 -10.55 -15.42 -26.07
N THR A 208 -9.77 -14.39 -26.40
CA THR A 208 -9.80 -13.67 -27.69
C THR A 208 -8.42 -13.64 -28.36
N GLY A 209 -7.65 -14.73 -28.29
CA GLY A 209 -6.29 -14.82 -28.84
C GLY A 209 -6.22 -15.02 -30.36
N GLY A 210 -7.34 -15.08 -31.07
CA GLY A 210 -7.42 -15.20 -32.53
C GLY A 210 -7.10 -13.91 -33.30
N GLY A 211 -6.24 -13.03 -32.78
CA GLY A 211 -5.98 -11.71 -33.37
C GLY A 211 -5.03 -11.71 -34.58
N GLY A 212 -4.27 -12.79 -34.80
CA GLY A 212 -3.45 -12.92 -36.01
C GLY A 212 -2.31 -13.93 -35.97
N ALA A 213 -1.87 -14.38 -34.80
CA ALA A 213 -0.89 -15.45 -34.68
C ALA A 213 -1.49 -16.81 -35.12
N LYS A 214 -0.63 -17.81 -35.34
CA LYS A 214 -1.05 -19.14 -35.82
C LYS A 214 -2.12 -19.75 -34.90
N LEU A 215 -3.30 -20.04 -35.47
CA LEU A 215 -4.46 -20.56 -34.76
C LEU A 215 -4.22 -21.96 -34.16
N MET A 216 -5.01 -22.26 -33.13
CA MET A 216 -4.97 -23.54 -32.43
C MET A 216 -6.35 -24.16 -32.30
N SER A 217 -6.39 -25.43 -31.86
CA SER A 217 -7.63 -26.19 -31.73
C SER A 217 -8.27 -26.03 -30.36
N VAL A 218 -9.60 -26.01 -30.31
CA VAL A 218 -10.38 -26.19 -29.08
C VAL A 218 -10.83 -27.64 -29.01
N ARG A 219 -10.39 -28.42 -28.02
CA ARG A 219 -10.67 -29.87 -27.95
C ARG A 219 -11.06 -30.41 -26.59
N ALA A 220 -10.67 -29.76 -25.49
CA ALA A 220 -10.98 -30.27 -24.15
C ALA A 220 -12.50 -30.21 -23.86
N CYS A 221 -13.18 -29.19 -24.37
CA CYS A 221 -14.63 -28.97 -24.27
C CYS A 221 -15.17 -29.12 -22.85
N SER A 222 -14.69 -28.29 -21.93
CA SER A 222 -15.06 -28.28 -20.52
C SER A 222 -16.54 -27.90 -20.30
N GLY A 223 -17.05 -28.21 -19.11
CA GLY A 223 -18.44 -27.88 -18.75
C GLY A 223 -18.72 -26.38 -18.59
N VAL A 224 -17.68 -25.54 -18.57
CA VAL A 224 -17.81 -24.07 -18.50
C VAL A 224 -17.88 -23.43 -19.88
N ASP A 225 -17.72 -24.20 -20.97
CA ASP A 225 -17.73 -23.67 -22.33
C ASP A 225 -19.15 -23.27 -22.77
N ALA A 226 -19.37 -21.98 -23.00
CA ALA A 226 -20.60 -21.51 -23.62
C ALA A 226 -20.48 -21.56 -25.15
N TYR A 227 -19.35 -21.13 -25.69
CA TYR A 227 -19.04 -21.13 -27.12
C TYR A 227 -17.52 -21.17 -27.30
N GLY A 228 -17.00 -22.07 -28.14
CA GLY A 228 -15.57 -22.09 -28.48
C GLY A 228 -15.35 -22.49 -29.94
N ILE A 229 -14.42 -21.84 -30.62
CA ILE A 229 -13.97 -22.19 -31.98
C ILE A 229 -12.46 -22.07 -32.13
N GLY A 230 -11.89 -22.95 -32.95
CA GLY A 230 -10.46 -22.98 -33.26
C GLY A 230 -10.18 -23.69 -34.57
N TRP A 231 -8.92 -23.80 -34.96
CA TRP A 231 -8.48 -24.48 -36.17
C TRP A 231 -7.42 -25.55 -35.88
N SER A 232 -7.53 -26.69 -36.54
CA SER A 232 -6.48 -27.70 -36.52
C SER A 232 -5.78 -27.76 -37.87
N TYR A 233 -4.51 -27.38 -37.90
CA TYR A 233 -3.68 -27.52 -39.10
C TYR A 233 -3.34 -28.97 -39.43
N ASN A 234 -3.30 -29.85 -38.42
CA ASN A 234 -3.06 -31.28 -38.62
C ASN A 234 -4.24 -31.96 -39.31
N ASP A 235 -5.46 -31.63 -38.86
CA ASP A 235 -6.69 -32.19 -39.44
C ASP A 235 -7.20 -31.37 -40.64
N ASN A 236 -6.59 -30.21 -40.90
CA ASN A 236 -7.03 -29.20 -41.85
C ASN A 236 -8.53 -28.87 -41.72
N ALA A 237 -8.99 -28.68 -40.48
CA ALA A 237 -10.41 -28.54 -40.16
C ALA A 237 -10.65 -27.66 -38.93
N GLY A 238 -11.83 -27.04 -38.89
CA GLY A 238 -12.31 -26.30 -37.74
C GLY A 238 -12.68 -27.19 -36.55
N THR A 239 -12.43 -26.68 -35.36
CA THR A 239 -12.77 -27.29 -34.07
C THR A 239 -13.72 -26.37 -33.31
N ALA A 240 -14.60 -26.94 -32.49
CA ALA A 240 -15.58 -26.17 -31.74
C ALA A 240 -16.04 -26.90 -30.46
N CYS A 241 -16.44 -26.13 -29.46
CA CYS A 241 -17.04 -26.57 -28.20
C CYS A 241 -18.29 -25.72 -27.87
N GLY A 242 -19.14 -26.22 -26.96
CA GLY A 242 -20.38 -25.54 -26.57
C GLY A 242 -21.31 -25.29 -27.76
N LEU A 243 -21.80 -24.05 -27.89
CA LEU A 243 -22.62 -23.59 -29.03
C LEU A 243 -21.79 -23.22 -30.27
N GLY A 244 -20.47 -23.46 -30.24
CA GLY A 244 -19.56 -23.15 -31.33
C GLY A 244 -19.93 -23.84 -32.63
N LEU A 245 -20.07 -23.07 -33.71
CA LEU A 245 -20.22 -23.63 -35.05
C LEU A 245 -18.83 -23.96 -35.60
N ARG A 246 -18.63 -25.20 -36.06
CA ARG A 246 -17.35 -25.65 -36.60
C ARG A 246 -16.92 -24.77 -37.78
N PRO A 247 -15.76 -24.07 -37.68
CA PRO A 247 -15.23 -23.24 -38.76
C PRO A 247 -14.94 -24.05 -40.03
N VAL A 248 -15.14 -23.45 -41.20
CA VAL A 248 -14.82 -24.07 -42.51
C VAL A 248 -13.57 -23.49 -43.17
N SER A 249 -13.07 -22.35 -42.68
CA SER A 249 -11.75 -21.79 -43.01
C SER A 249 -11.12 -21.12 -41.78
N ILE A 250 -9.85 -20.77 -41.86
CA ILE A 250 -9.13 -20.02 -40.82
C ILE A 250 -9.69 -18.61 -40.63
N ASP A 251 -10.21 -17.98 -41.69
CA ASP A 251 -10.78 -16.62 -41.66
C ASP A 251 -12.04 -16.55 -40.77
N HIS A 252 -12.69 -17.69 -40.52
CA HIS A 252 -13.82 -17.81 -39.61
C HIS A 252 -13.41 -17.83 -38.12
N VAL A 253 -12.11 -17.97 -37.83
CA VAL A 253 -11.58 -18.08 -36.46
C VAL A 253 -10.78 -16.82 -36.09
N TYR A 254 -10.06 -16.23 -37.05
CA TYR A 254 -9.44 -14.92 -36.83
C TYR A 254 -10.50 -13.87 -36.53
N HIS A 255 -10.30 -13.07 -35.49
CA HIS A 255 -11.33 -12.14 -35.03
C HIS A 255 -10.80 -10.95 -34.20
N TYR A 256 -11.69 -9.99 -34.00
CA TYR A 256 -11.63 -8.99 -32.93
C TYR A 256 -13.00 -8.90 -32.25
N LEU A 257 -13.06 -8.28 -31.06
CA LEU A 257 -14.31 -8.03 -30.35
C LEU A 257 -14.69 -6.55 -30.47
N LEU A 258 -15.90 -6.28 -30.95
CA LEU A 258 -16.55 -4.99 -30.79
C LEU A 258 -17.43 -5.01 -29.54
N VAL A 259 -17.02 -4.28 -28.50
CA VAL A 259 -17.78 -4.16 -27.24
C VAL A 259 -18.51 -2.82 -27.21
N SER A 260 -19.84 -2.85 -27.19
CA SER A 260 -20.69 -1.66 -27.12
C SER A 260 -21.33 -1.54 -25.74
N VAL A 261 -21.16 -0.40 -25.08
CA VAL A 261 -21.75 -0.11 -23.77
C VAL A 261 -22.83 0.96 -23.90
N ARG A 262 -24.03 0.70 -23.36
CA ARG A 262 -25.16 1.63 -23.30
C ARG A 262 -25.80 1.57 -21.92
N GLY A 263 -25.35 2.45 -21.02
CA GLY A 263 -25.74 2.36 -19.61
C GLY A 263 -25.19 1.06 -19.02
N THR A 264 -26.07 0.20 -18.51
CA THR A 264 -25.71 -1.13 -17.99
C THR A 264 -25.75 -2.25 -19.03
N ILE A 265 -26.26 -1.95 -20.23
CA ILE A 265 -26.37 -2.93 -21.31
C ILE A 265 -25.05 -2.99 -22.07
N VAL A 266 -24.48 -4.19 -22.16
CA VAL A 266 -23.21 -4.45 -22.86
C VAL A 266 -23.45 -5.47 -23.95
N THR A 267 -23.12 -5.11 -25.18
CA THR A 267 -23.14 -6.03 -26.31
C THR A 267 -21.72 -6.35 -26.74
N VAL A 268 -21.32 -7.62 -26.66
CA VAL A 268 -20.06 -8.13 -27.19
C VAL A 268 -20.34 -8.75 -28.56
N THR A 269 -19.72 -8.20 -29.59
CA THR A 269 -19.85 -8.65 -30.98
C THR A 269 -18.49 -9.11 -31.50
N PRO A 270 -18.17 -10.41 -31.39
CA PRO A 270 -17.05 -10.99 -32.11
C PRO A 270 -17.25 -10.83 -33.62
N VAL A 271 -16.23 -10.34 -34.31
CA VAL A 271 -16.22 -10.11 -35.76
C VAL A 271 -15.02 -10.83 -36.35
N ASP A 272 -15.28 -11.70 -37.34
CA ASP A 272 -14.25 -12.47 -37.99
C ASP A 272 -13.48 -11.69 -39.07
N GLU A 273 -12.46 -12.30 -39.68
CA GLU A 273 -11.63 -11.68 -40.73
C GLU A 273 -12.41 -11.26 -41.97
N LEU A 274 -13.57 -11.88 -42.20
CA LEU A 274 -14.47 -11.53 -43.31
C LEU A 274 -15.47 -10.43 -42.93
N GLY A 275 -15.36 -9.86 -41.72
CA GLY A 275 -16.24 -8.80 -41.22
C GLY A 275 -17.59 -9.32 -40.73
N ARG A 276 -17.74 -10.63 -40.49
CA ARG A 276 -19.01 -11.22 -40.08
C ARG A 276 -19.08 -11.33 -38.56
N ALA A 277 -20.21 -10.96 -38.00
CA ALA A 277 -20.47 -11.15 -36.59
C ALA A 277 -20.77 -12.63 -36.27
N PHE A 278 -20.24 -13.13 -35.16
CA PHE A 278 -20.56 -14.45 -34.61
C PHE A 278 -20.65 -14.37 -33.08
N ASP A 279 -21.34 -15.33 -32.45
CA ASP A 279 -21.52 -15.40 -30.99
C ASP A 279 -21.86 -14.05 -30.30
N VAL A 280 -22.76 -13.27 -30.90
CA VAL A 280 -23.14 -11.97 -30.37
C VAL A 280 -23.90 -12.14 -29.05
N GLN A 281 -23.38 -11.55 -27.98
CA GLN A 281 -24.00 -11.60 -26.66
C GLN A 281 -24.40 -10.20 -26.20
N THR A 282 -25.57 -10.09 -25.57
CA THR A 282 -26.02 -8.88 -24.89
C THR A 282 -26.28 -9.20 -23.42
N TYR A 283 -25.60 -8.47 -22.55
CA TYR A 283 -25.70 -8.56 -21.10
C TYR A 283 -26.40 -7.33 -20.57
N ASP A 284 -27.22 -7.50 -19.54
CA ASP A 284 -27.69 -6.39 -18.72
C ASP A 284 -27.06 -6.51 -17.34
N PHE A 285 -26.09 -5.65 -17.07
CA PHE A 285 -25.41 -5.56 -15.78
C PHE A 285 -26.09 -4.54 -14.88
N SER A 286 -27.42 -4.35 -15.02
CA SER A 286 -28.20 -3.59 -14.04
C SER A 286 -28.19 -4.35 -12.72
N ARG A 287 -27.17 -4.10 -11.90
CA ARG A 287 -27.15 -4.58 -10.53
C ARG A 287 -28.18 -3.73 -9.77
N PRO A 288 -29.12 -4.32 -9.03
CA PRO A 288 -29.86 -3.54 -8.05
C PRO A 288 -28.84 -2.85 -7.15
N SER A 289 -29.00 -1.55 -6.91
CA SER A 289 -28.16 -0.83 -5.95
C SER A 289 -28.26 -1.57 -4.63
N ASP A 290 -27.14 -1.99 -4.07
CA ASP A 290 -27.14 -2.59 -2.76
C ASP A 290 -27.56 -1.54 -1.72
N THR A 291 -28.69 -1.80 -1.08
CA THR A 291 -29.32 -0.93 -0.07
C THR A 291 -29.32 -1.57 1.31
N GLU A 292 -28.80 -2.79 1.44
CA GLU A 292 -28.77 -3.50 2.70
C GLU A 292 -27.49 -3.08 3.46
N PRO A 293 -27.60 -2.50 4.66
CA PRO A 293 -26.42 -2.19 5.44
C PRO A 293 -25.80 -3.45 6.06
N PRO A 294 -24.48 -3.45 6.32
CA PRO A 294 -23.84 -4.52 7.06
C PRO A 294 -24.47 -4.76 8.43
N THR A 295 -24.24 -5.95 8.98
CA THR A 295 -24.53 -6.22 10.39
C THR A 295 -23.69 -5.30 11.29
N ALA A 296 -24.23 -4.90 12.45
CA ALA A 296 -23.47 -4.11 13.41
C ALA A 296 -22.27 -4.90 13.95
N PRO A 297 -21.08 -4.27 14.12
CA PRO A 297 -19.97 -4.92 14.80
C PRO A 297 -20.39 -5.33 16.20
N ALA A 298 -20.06 -6.56 16.61
CA ALA A 298 -20.44 -7.12 17.91
C ALA A 298 -19.27 -7.11 18.90
N SER A 299 -19.57 -7.30 20.19
CA SER A 299 -18.57 -7.52 21.24
C SER A 299 -17.44 -6.48 21.30
N LEU A 300 -17.77 -5.19 21.06
CA LEU A 300 -16.79 -4.11 21.19
C LEU A 300 -16.27 -4.07 22.64
N THR A 301 -14.95 -4.07 22.78
CA THR A 301 -14.25 -3.90 24.05
C THR A 301 -13.27 -2.73 23.95
N ALA A 302 -13.06 -2.05 25.07
CA ALA A 302 -12.10 -0.96 25.21
C ALA A 302 -11.27 -1.20 26.47
N VAL A 303 -9.94 -1.19 26.34
CA VAL A 303 -9.01 -1.45 27.44
C VAL A 303 -7.94 -0.37 27.50
N ALA A 304 -7.88 0.37 28.61
CA ALA A 304 -6.81 1.33 28.85
C ALA A 304 -5.50 0.57 29.14
N ARG A 305 -4.50 0.72 28.26
CA ARG A 305 -3.13 0.20 28.47
C ARG A 305 -2.27 1.18 29.25
N SER A 306 -2.52 2.47 29.08
CA SER A 306 -1.88 3.56 29.80
C SER A 306 -2.85 4.74 29.92
N SER A 307 -2.39 5.83 30.53
CA SER A 307 -3.15 7.09 30.53
C SER A 307 -3.37 7.67 29.13
N THR A 308 -2.52 7.31 28.17
CA THR A 308 -2.52 7.84 26.79
C THR A 308 -2.78 6.77 25.73
N GLN A 309 -3.24 5.58 26.12
CA GLN A 309 -3.53 4.51 25.18
C GLN A 309 -4.74 3.70 25.60
N VAL A 310 -5.72 3.59 24.70
CA VAL A 310 -6.84 2.65 24.78
C VAL A 310 -6.82 1.72 23.57
N ASP A 311 -6.81 0.41 23.83
CA ASP A 311 -6.94 -0.60 22.78
C ASP A 311 -8.41 -1.03 22.64
N LEU A 312 -8.88 -1.06 21.40
CA LEU A 312 -10.21 -1.51 21.00
C LEU A 312 -10.13 -2.85 20.26
N ALA A 313 -11.12 -3.72 20.49
CA ALA A 313 -11.33 -4.93 19.71
C ALA A 313 -12.82 -5.24 19.57
N TRP A 314 -13.23 -5.75 18.40
CA TRP A 314 -14.63 -6.11 18.10
C TRP A 314 -14.72 -7.37 17.22
N THR A 315 -15.90 -7.96 17.13
CA THR A 315 -16.23 -9.00 16.15
C THR A 315 -16.64 -8.35 14.83
N GLY A 316 -16.05 -8.81 13.73
CA GLY A 316 -16.30 -8.27 12.40
C GLY A 316 -17.75 -8.46 11.94
N SER A 317 -18.18 -7.54 11.09
CA SER A 317 -19.50 -7.53 10.46
C SER A 317 -19.55 -8.40 9.21
N THR A 318 -20.76 -8.72 8.78
CA THR A 318 -21.08 -9.40 7.52
C THR A 318 -22.04 -8.54 6.72
N ASP A 319 -22.03 -8.71 5.40
CA ASP A 319 -22.87 -7.97 4.48
C ASP A 319 -23.20 -8.86 3.27
N ASN A 320 -24.26 -8.54 2.53
CA ASN A 320 -24.70 -9.32 1.35
C ASN A 320 -23.73 -9.19 0.15
N VAL A 321 -23.00 -8.07 0.04
CA VAL A 321 -21.98 -7.81 -0.99
C VAL A 321 -20.59 -7.82 -0.38
N GLY A 322 -20.40 -7.14 0.75
CA GLY A 322 -19.15 -7.18 1.50
C GLY A 322 -18.87 -5.92 2.30
N VAL A 323 -18.30 -6.12 3.50
CA VAL A 323 -17.84 -5.04 4.37
C VAL A 323 -16.50 -4.48 3.85
N THR A 324 -16.40 -3.17 3.73
CA THR A 324 -15.19 -2.48 3.24
C THR A 324 -14.36 -1.81 4.35
N GLY A 325 -14.93 -1.64 5.54
CA GLY A 325 -14.22 -1.08 6.69
C GLY A 325 -15.12 -0.70 7.86
N TYR A 326 -14.53 -0.01 8.83
CA TYR A 326 -15.21 0.40 10.07
C TYR A 326 -14.94 1.88 10.39
N ASP A 327 -16.00 2.59 10.79
CA ASP A 327 -15.90 3.91 11.39
C ASP A 327 -15.84 3.77 12.92
N ILE A 328 -14.80 4.32 13.54
CA ILE A 328 -14.57 4.31 14.99
C ILE A 328 -14.91 5.69 15.54
N TYR A 329 -15.84 5.72 16.48
CA TYR A 329 -16.27 6.93 17.17
C TYR A 329 -15.77 6.93 18.61
N ARG A 330 -15.35 8.11 19.08
CA ARG A 330 -14.97 8.39 20.47
C ARG A 330 -15.77 9.59 20.95
N ASN A 331 -16.53 9.43 22.03
CA ASN A 331 -17.40 10.48 22.60
C ASN A 331 -18.29 11.10 21.51
N ASP A 332 -18.98 10.24 20.74
CA ASP A 332 -19.87 10.60 19.62
C ASP A 332 -19.24 11.34 18.44
N SER A 333 -17.91 11.52 18.43
CA SER A 333 -17.17 12.11 17.31
C SER A 333 -16.41 11.02 16.54
N LEU A 334 -16.41 11.11 15.21
CA LEU A 334 -15.61 10.22 14.37
C LEU A 334 -14.12 10.41 14.70
N LEU A 335 -13.47 9.36 15.18
CA LEU A 335 -12.04 9.35 15.46
C LEU A 335 -11.26 8.92 14.22
N ARG A 336 -11.68 7.83 13.58
CA ARG A 336 -10.96 7.21 12.46
C ARG A 336 -11.89 6.32 11.63
N THR A 337 -11.61 6.21 10.34
CA THR A 337 -12.10 5.10 9.50
C THR A 337 -10.93 4.17 9.20
N VAL A 338 -11.14 2.87 9.39
CA VAL A 338 -10.16 1.80 9.16
C VAL A 338 -10.68 0.80 8.13
N GLY A 339 -9.79 0.01 7.53
CA GLY A 339 -10.15 -1.07 6.60
C GLY A 339 -10.83 -2.25 7.31
N ILE A 340 -10.78 -3.44 6.69
CA ILE A 340 -11.38 -4.67 7.23
C ILE A 340 -10.50 -5.25 8.34
N VAL A 341 -10.50 -4.58 9.49
CA VAL A 341 -9.81 -4.99 10.71
C VAL A 341 -10.79 -5.17 11.85
N SER A 342 -10.36 -5.82 12.93
CA SER A 342 -11.18 -6.09 14.12
C SER A 342 -10.59 -5.46 15.39
N SER A 343 -9.59 -4.58 15.24
CA SER A 343 -8.95 -3.89 16.36
C SER A 343 -8.39 -2.52 15.97
N TYR A 344 -8.20 -1.66 16.96
CA TYR A 344 -7.62 -0.32 16.81
C TYR A 344 -6.99 0.15 18.12
N SER A 345 -5.86 0.86 18.06
CA SER A 345 -5.23 1.45 19.24
C SER A 345 -5.32 2.98 19.18
N ASP A 346 -6.06 3.57 20.11
CA ASP A 346 -6.18 5.01 20.29
C ASP A 346 -5.08 5.51 21.23
N THR A 347 -4.01 6.05 20.65
CA THR A 347 -2.85 6.61 21.36
C THR A 347 -2.96 8.10 21.65
N THR A 348 -4.16 8.68 21.47
CA THR A 348 -4.41 10.13 21.61
C THR A 348 -5.19 10.47 22.88
N THR A 349 -5.39 9.50 23.77
CA THR A 349 -6.11 9.70 25.02
C THR A 349 -5.25 10.45 26.04
N GLN A 350 -5.92 10.94 27.07
CA GLN A 350 -5.35 11.65 28.21
C GLN A 350 -5.76 10.96 29.50
N GLY A 351 -4.90 11.02 30.52
CA GLY A 351 -5.11 10.36 31.81
C GLY A 351 -6.26 10.94 32.62
N GLY A 352 -6.93 10.08 33.39
CA GLY A 352 -8.01 10.46 34.30
C GLY A 352 -9.33 10.78 33.59
N GLN A 353 -9.46 10.39 32.33
CA GLN A 353 -10.63 10.69 31.50
C GLN A 353 -11.45 9.42 31.25
N THR A 354 -12.76 9.60 31.14
CA THR A 354 -13.66 8.56 30.63
C THR A 354 -13.84 8.73 29.13
N TYR A 355 -13.70 7.64 28.38
CA TYR A 355 -13.98 7.58 26.95
C TYR A 355 -15.08 6.56 26.67
N ALA A 356 -15.97 6.92 25.76
CA ALA A 356 -16.99 6.05 25.21
C ALA A 356 -16.68 5.78 23.73
N TYR A 357 -16.60 4.50 23.35
CA TYR A 357 -16.32 4.09 21.98
C TYR A 357 -17.50 3.35 21.37
N LYS A 358 -17.76 3.63 20.09
CA LYS A 358 -18.69 2.89 19.24
C LYS A 358 -18.05 2.64 17.88
N VAL A 359 -18.37 1.50 17.28
CA VAL A 359 -17.88 1.14 15.94
C VAL A 359 -19.07 0.79 15.07
N ARG A 360 -19.06 1.20 13.80
CA ARG A 360 -20.02 0.73 12.79
C ARG A 360 -19.28 0.29 11.53
N ALA A 361 -19.86 -0.66 10.82
CA ALA A 361 -19.33 -1.16 9.56
C ALA A 361 -19.86 -0.34 8.36
N ARG A 362 -19.11 -0.40 7.27
CA ARG A 362 -19.44 0.17 5.96
C ARG A 362 -19.34 -0.93 4.91
N ASP A 363 -20.27 -0.97 3.97
CA ASP A 363 -20.20 -1.87 2.81
C ASP A 363 -19.58 -1.20 1.57
N LEU A 364 -19.68 -1.88 0.43
CA LEU A 364 -19.22 -1.40 -0.86
C LEU A 364 -20.13 -0.32 -1.46
N ALA A 365 -21.44 -0.37 -1.23
CA ALA A 365 -22.41 0.60 -1.72
C ALA A 365 -22.45 1.92 -0.89
N GLY A 366 -21.74 1.95 0.23
CA GLY A 366 -21.69 3.07 1.15
C GLY A 366 -22.78 3.05 2.22
N ASN A 367 -23.56 1.96 2.35
CA ASN A 367 -24.46 1.82 3.48
C ASN A 367 -23.65 1.59 4.77
N LEU A 368 -24.25 1.97 5.87
CA LEU A 368 -23.63 1.97 7.19
C LEU A 368 -24.48 1.14 8.12
N SER A 369 -23.83 0.23 8.84
CA SER A 369 -24.51 -0.51 9.90
C SER A 369 -24.97 0.43 11.01
N THR A 370 -25.86 -0.07 11.87
CA THR A 370 -26.02 0.51 13.20
C THR A 370 -24.71 0.38 14.00
N PHE A 371 -24.55 1.20 15.04
CA PHE A 371 -23.39 1.09 15.91
C PHE A 371 -23.39 -0.21 16.73
N SER A 372 -22.19 -0.69 17.04
CA SER A 372 -21.97 -1.65 18.11
C SER A 372 -22.55 -1.16 19.45
N PRO A 373 -22.72 -2.06 20.43
CA PRO A 373 -22.82 -1.64 21.82
C PRO A 373 -21.64 -0.72 22.19
N GLU A 374 -21.92 0.29 23.01
CA GLU A 374 -20.91 1.23 23.45
C GLU A 374 -19.98 0.59 24.48
N ALA A 375 -18.67 0.80 24.32
CA ALA A 375 -17.65 0.37 25.27
C ALA A 375 -17.07 1.59 25.98
N THR A 376 -17.26 1.67 27.29
CA THR A 376 -16.72 2.75 28.12
C THR A 376 -15.44 2.31 28.83
N VAL A 377 -14.46 3.19 28.90
CA VAL A 377 -13.20 2.93 29.59
C VAL A 377 -12.69 4.19 30.29
N ASN A 378 -12.08 4.01 31.46
CA ASN A 378 -11.41 5.08 32.18
C ASN A 378 -9.90 4.93 32.00
N THR A 379 -9.24 5.97 31.52
CA THR A 379 -7.78 6.01 31.54
C THR A 379 -7.29 6.29 32.97
N PRO A 380 -6.21 5.64 33.42
CA PRO A 380 -5.60 5.95 34.71
C PRO A 380 -5.27 7.44 34.83
N PRO A 381 -5.49 8.09 35.99
CA PRO A 381 -5.07 9.46 36.20
C PRO A 381 -3.55 9.60 36.16
N THR A 382 -3.09 10.81 35.86
CA THR A 382 -1.66 11.14 35.89
C THR A 382 -1.39 12.32 36.80
N VAL A 383 -0.19 12.32 37.38
CA VAL A 383 0.34 13.43 38.17
C VAL A 383 1.67 13.86 37.57
N THR A 384 1.82 15.15 37.32
CA THR A 384 3.08 15.74 36.86
C THR A 384 3.80 16.37 38.04
N VAL A 385 5.05 15.97 38.26
CA VAL A 385 5.96 16.53 39.26
C VAL A 385 7.13 17.18 38.55
N THR A 386 7.49 18.40 38.97
CA THR A 386 8.63 19.15 38.41
C THR A 386 9.75 19.23 39.42
N TYR A 387 10.94 18.79 39.02
CA TYR A 387 12.16 18.83 39.82
C TYR A 387 13.10 19.90 39.27
N PRO A 388 13.56 20.87 40.10
CA PRO A 388 14.57 21.82 39.67
C PRO A 388 15.95 21.15 39.58
N ALA A 389 16.84 21.70 38.77
CA ALA A 389 18.24 21.28 38.78
C ALA A 389 18.90 21.58 40.15
N VAL A 390 19.50 20.55 40.75
CA VAL A 390 20.23 20.64 42.02
C VAL A 390 21.72 20.96 41.80
N ALA A 391 22.22 20.75 40.59
CA ALA A 391 23.51 21.19 40.10
C ALA A 391 23.48 21.27 38.56
N ASP A 392 24.16 22.23 37.97
CA ASP A 392 24.51 22.26 36.56
C ASP A 392 25.86 22.95 36.31
N ALA A 393 26.53 22.56 35.23
CA ALA A 393 27.76 23.21 34.80
C ALA A 393 28.03 22.83 33.35
N TYR A 394 28.89 23.59 32.70
CA TYR A 394 29.60 23.09 31.52
C TYR A 394 31.09 22.95 31.79
N VAL A 395 31.73 22.12 31.00
CA VAL A 395 33.19 21.92 30.97
C VAL A 395 33.71 22.35 29.62
N ASP A 396 34.93 22.89 29.56
CA ASP A 396 35.52 23.43 28.35
C ASP A 396 36.88 22.77 28.08
N GLN A 397 37.04 22.14 26.91
CA GLN A 397 38.29 21.50 26.51
C GLN A 397 39.46 22.49 26.40
N ALA A 398 39.18 23.74 26.03
CA ALA A 398 40.21 24.77 25.93
C ALA A 398 40.64 25.29 27.32
N ILE A 399 39.84 25.05 28.36
CA ILE A 399 40.14 25.44 29.75
C ILE A 399 39.98 24.21 30.67
N PRO A 400 40.91 23.21 30.62
CA PRO A 400 40.65 21.89 31.19
C PRO A 400 40.48 21.80 32.71
N ILE A 401 40.93 22.81 33.43
CA ILE A 401 40.83 22.94 34.90
C ILE A 401 39.80 24.00 35.31
N GLY A 402 39.16 24.66 34.34
CA GLY A 402 38.15 25.68 34.59
C GLY A 402 36.89 25.05 35.16
N ASN A 403 36.31 25.71 36.15
CA ASN A 403 34.98 25.42 36.65
C ASN A 403 34.03 26.54 36.23
N PHE A 404 32.88 26.18 35.69
CA PHE A 404 31.89 27.12 35.16
C PHE A 404 30.50 26.95 35.79
N GLY A 405 30.40 26.23 36.91
CA GLY A 405 29.14 25.90 37.59
C GLY A 405 28.49 27.06 38.32
N THR A 406 29.01 28.29 38.24
CA THR A 406 28.40 29.48 38.84
C THR A 406 27.92 30.49 37.80
N LEU A 407 28.01 30.15 36.51
CA LEU A 407 27.60 31.01 35.41
C LEU A 407 26.12 30.79 35.09
N SER A 408 25.40 31.88 34.80
CA SER A 408 23.96 31.85 34.46
C SER A 408 23.56 31.10 33.17
N ARG A 409 24.54 30.55 32.44
CA ARG A 409 24.35 29.84 31.17
C ARG A 409 25.29 28.65 31.10
N ILE A 410 24.76 27.56 30.54
CA ILE A 410 25.50 26.36 30.16
C ILE A 410 25.60 26.27 28.64
N TYR A 411 26.66 25.63 28.15
CA TYR A 411 26.97 25.55 26.72
C TYR A 411 27.25 24.12 26.29
N ALA A 412 26.78 23.76 25.10
CA ALA A 412 27.26 22.60 24.36
C ALA A 412 27.70 23.07 22.95
N ASP A 413 28.99 22.93 22.65
CA ASP A 413 29.62 23.42 21.42
C ASP A 413 30.82 22.53 21.05
N LEU A 414 31.15 22.34 19.77
CA LEU A 414 32.38 21.64 19.34
C LEU A 414 33.56 22.60 19.08
N SER A 415 33.40 23.92 19.19
CA SER A 415 34.46 24.90 18.92
C SER A 415 34.55 26.05 19.95
N PRO A 416 35.27 25.86 21.08
CA PRO A 416 35.93 24.64 21.54
C PRO A 416 34.92 23.61 22.07
N ASN A 417 35.35 22.35 22.26
CA ASN A 417 34.47 21.30 22.78
C ASN A 417 34.01 21.64 24.21
N ARG A 418 32.72 21.96 24.35
CA ARG A 418 32.01 22.27 25.58
C ARG A 418 30.88 21.28 25.78
N GLN A 419 30.79 20.72 26.98
CA GLN A 419 29.76 19.75 27.35
C GLN A 419 29.07 20.24 28.62
N ALA A 420 27.74 20.20 28.64
CA ALA A 420 26.96 20.60 29.81
C ALA A 420 26.42 19.39 30.56
N TYR A 421 26.30 19.50 31.87
CA TYR A 421 25.79 18.48 32.78
C TYR A 421 24.73 19.09 33.68
N LEU A 422 23.61 18.41 33.84
CA LEU A 422 22.45 18.82 34.62
C LEU A 422 22.09 17.70 35.59
N LYS A 423 22.08 17.96 36.90
CA LYS A 423 21.72 16.99 37.92
C LYS A 423 20.38 17.33 38.56
N PHE A 424 19.53 16.32 38.72
CA PHE A 424 18.23 16.41 39.35
C PHE A 424 18.12 15.35 40.45
N THR A 425 17.61 15.72 41.62
CA THR A 425 17.26 14.76 42.68
C THR A 425 15.78 14.43 42.58
N VAL A 426 15.45 13.21 42.18
CA VAL A 426 14.07 12.73 42.06
C VAL A 426 13.70 11.98 43.33
N ALA A 427 12.66 12.46 44.01
CA ALA A 427 12.12 11.85 45.21
C ALA A 427 10.59 11.99 45.25
N GLY A 428 9.92 11.09 45.98
CA GLY A 428 8.47 11.16 46.20
C GLY A 428 7.59 10.71 45.03
N LEU A 429 8.13 10.07 44.00
CA LEU A 429 7.30 9.41 42.98
C LEU A 429 6.57 8.21 43.58
N THR A 430 5.24 8.17 43.42
CA THR A 430 4.36 7.12 43.98
C THR A 430 3.66 6.28 42.90
N GLY A 431 4.15 6.31 41.66
CA GLY A 431 3.53 5.63 40.52
C GLY A 431 4.52 5.34 39.39
N ALA A 432 4.07 4.59 38.38
CA ALA A 432 4.90 4.26 37.23
C ALA A 432 5.16 5.52 36.37
N VAL A 433 6.42 5.75 35.99
CA VAL A 433 6.79 6.85 35.08
C VAL A 433 6.23 6.55 33.70
N GLU A 434 5.42 7.49 33.18
CA GLU A 434 4.88 7.42 31.81
C GLU A 434 5.61 8.36 30.86
N LYS A 435 6.12 9.49 31.38
CA LYS A 435 6.93 10.44 30.61
C LYS A 435 7.90 11.17 31.52
N ALA A 436 9.14 11.35 31.09
CA ALA A 436 10.10 12.24 31.72
C ALA A 436 10.73 13.17 30.67
N THR A 437 10.83 14.46 31.01
CA THR A 437 11.29 15.49 30.08
C THR A 437 12.27 16.42 30.78
N VAL A 438 13.47 16.56 30.23
CA VAL A 438 14.37 17.67 30.59
C VAL A 438 13.94 18.89 29.77
N ARG A 439 13.49 19.93 30.46
CA ARG A 439 13.04 21.19 29.87
C ARG A 439 14.09 22.27 30.12
N LEU A 440 14.58 22.87 29.03
CA LEU A 440 15.63 23.90 29.03
C LEU A 440 15.16 25.14 28.29
N TYR A 441 15.42 26.34 28.84
CA TYR A 441 15.18 27.57 28.10
C TYR A 441 16.43 27.94 27.30
N ILE A 442 16.29 28.02 25.98
CA ILE A 442 17.40 28.21 25.06
C ILE A 442 17.71 29.69 24.92
N GLY A 443 18.95 30.03 25.22
CA GLY A 443 19.51 31.35 24.99
C GLY A 443 19.93 31.51 23.53
N ASP A 444 20.89 30.71 23.07
CA ASP A 444 21.36 30.69 21.68
C ASP A 444 21.04 29.34 21.06
N GLY A 445 20.37 29.35 19.90
CA GLY A 445 19.96 28.15 19.18
C GLY A 445 21.06 27.58 18.29
N SER A 446 20.84 26.37 17.78
CA SER A 446 21.75 25.65 16.89
C SER A 446 20.98 24.99 15.76
N ALA A 447 21.54 24.96 14.56
CA ALA A 447 20.96 24.22 13.43
C ALA A 447 21.01 22.70 13.66
N ARG A 448 21.99 22.24 14.46
CA ARG A 448 22.20 20.85 14.88
C ARG A 448 22.58 20.81 16.36
N GLY A 449 21.57 20.80 17.21
CA GLY A 449 21.71 20.79 18.66
C GLY A 449 22.36 19.51 19.21
N PRO A 450 22.66 19.50 20.52
CA PRO A 450 23.39 18.42 21.15
C PRO A 450 22.59 17.12 21.19
N SER A 451 23.30 16.00 21.32
CA SER A 451 22.72 14.77 21.81
C SER A 451 22.65 14.80 23.34
N VAL A 452 21.71 14.05 23.91
CA VAL A 452 21.49 14.00 25.35
C VAL A 452 21.72 12.59 25.84
N SER A 453 22.62 12.44 26.80
CA SER A 453 23.02 11.15 27.35
C SER A 453 22.84 11.13 28.86
N LEU A 454 22.62 9.94 29.42
CA LEU A 454 22.73 9.76 30.87
C LEU A 454 24.22 9.80 31.27
N ALA A 455 24.53 10.33 32.44
CA ALA A 455 25.88 10.33 33.01
C ALA A 455 25.86 9.93 34.48
N ASP A 456 27.00 9.51 35.01
CA ASP A 456 27.12 9.19 36.43
C ASP A 456 26.93 10.42 37.33
N ASN A 457 26.58 10.17 38.59
CA ASN A 457 26.25 11.20 39.57
C ASN A 457 27.45 11.65 40.42
N ALA A 458 28.67 11.15 40.16
CA ALA A 458 29.88 11.35 40.97
C ALA A 458 30.59 12.68 40.63
N TRP A 459 29.85 13.78 40.69
CA TRP A 459 30.37 15.13 40.48
C TRP A 459 29.67 16.14 41.38
N ASN A 460 30.31 17.31 41.53
CA ASN A 460 29.73 18.47 42.20
C ASN A 460 29.94 19.72 41.33
N GLU A 461 28.96 20.61 41.39
CA GLU A 461 28.89 21.82 40.56
C GLU A 461 30.13 22.70 40.61
N THR A 462 30.67 22.96 41.79
CA THR A 462 31.82 23.85 42.01
C THR A 462 33.17 23.17 41.79
N GLY A 463 33.19 21.86 41.52
CA GLY A 463 34.41 21.06 41.39
C GLY A 463 34.55 20.33 40.05
N ILE A 464 33.53 20.38 39.19
CA ILE A 464 33.57 19.81 37.85
C ILE A 464 34.47 20.65 36.92
N THR A 465 35.26 19.96 36.12
CA THR A 465 36.21 20.48 35.13
C THR A 465 36.23 19.51 33.95
N TRP A 466 36.87 19.89 32.84
CA TRP A 466 37.03 18.97 31.70
C TRP A 466 37.72 17.66 32.09
N SER A 467 38.65 17.73 33.04
CA SER A 467 39.52 16.63 33.46
C SER A 467 38.81 15.60 34.35
N ASN A 468 37.76 16.00 35.06
CA ASN A 468 37.01 15.14 35.99
C ASN A 468 35.50 15.12 35.70
N LYS A 469 35.10 15.44 34.46
CA LYS A 469 33.71 15.42 34.03
C LYS A 469 33.08 14.02 34.16
N PRO A 470 31.77 13.92 34.42
CA PRO A 470 31.06 12.65 34.51
C PRO A 470 31.21 11.76 33.28
N VAL A 471 31.24 10.45 33.51
CA VAL A 471 31.24 9.39 32.51
C VAL A 471 29.81 9.18 32.01
N LEU A 472 29.66 9.04 30.69
CA LEU A 472 28.37 8.75 30.06
C LEU A 472 27.97 7.29 30.26
N ILE A 473 26.68 7.07 30.49
CA ILE A 473 26.09 5.75 30.74
C ILE A 473 25.21 5.38 29.54
N GLY A 474 25.55 4.29 28.86
CA GLY A 474 24.77 3.76 27.75
C GLY A 474 24.84 4.61 26.47
N SER A 475 23.88 4.40 25.58
CA SER A 475 23.71 5.16 24.34
C SER A 475 22.98 6.49 24.59
N PRO A 476 23.10 7.48 23.68
CA PRO A 476 22.32 8.70 23.77
C PRO A 476 20.81 8.42 23.85
N LEU A 477 20.12 9.18 24.70
CA LEU A 477 18.67 9.11 24.93
C LEU A 477 17.89 9.86 23.84
N ALA A 478 18.44 10.97 23.36
CA ALA A 478 17.81 11.82 22.36
C ALA A 478 18.85 12.57 21.52
N ASP A 479 18.46 12.93 20.30
CA ASP A 479 19.10 13.97 19.49
C ASP A 479 18.11 15.14 19.39
N THR A 480 18.56 16.34 19.74
CA THR A 480 17.68 17.52 19.81
C THR A 480 17.37 18.11 18.45
N GLY A 481 18.09 17.73 17.38
CA GLY A 481 17.88 18.29 16.05
C GLY A 481 18.07 19.81 16.03
N THR A 482 17.26 20.55 15.28
CA THR A 482 17.35 22.01 15.26
C THR A 482 16.75 22.62 16.53
N VAL A 483 17.51 23.50 17.18
CA VAL A 483 17.12 24.17 18.42
C VAL A 483 16.97 25.66 18.18
N SER A 484 15.81 26.23 18.51
CA SER A 484 15.53 27.66 18.34
C SER A 484 15.93 28.49 19.56
N SER A 485 16.50 29.68 19.32
CA SER A 485 16.77 30.67 20.37
C SER A 485 15.48 31.25 20.95
N GLY A 486 15.48 31.58 22.24
CA GLY A 486 14.36 32.24 22.92
C GLY A 486 13.14 31.35 23.14
N ALA A 487 13.32 30.03 23.14
CA ALA A 487 12.25 29.05 23.28
C ALA A 487 12.58 27.98 24.31
N TRP A 488 11.54 27.30 24.81
CA TRP A 488 11.70 26.07 25.57
C TRP A 488 12.05 24.90 24.66
N LEU A 489 13.04 24.12 25.06
CA LEU A 489 13.39 22.84 24.48
C LEU A 489 12.99 21.73 25.46
N ASP A 490 12.10 20.85 25.02
CA ASP A 490 11.64 19.67 25.76
C ASP A 490 12.32 18.42 25.20
N ILE A 491 13.15 17.78 26.02
CA ILE A 491 13.94 16.61 25.64
C ILE A 491 13.35 15.39 26.33
N ASP A 492 12.89 14.41 25.54
CA ASP A 492 12.39 13.14 26.07
C ASP A 492 13.53 12.30 26.66
N VAL A 493 13.44 12.01 27.96
CA VAL A 493 14.38 11.17 28.72
C VAL A 493 13.67 10.03 29.43
N THR A 494 12.44 9.70 28.99
CA THR A 494 11.56 8.71 29.64
C THR A 494 12.23 7.36 29.83
N SER A 495 13.04 6.92 28.88
CA SER A 495 13.74 5.63 28.93
C SER A 495 14.79 5.54 30.06
N ALA A 496 15.27 6.67 30.59
CA ALA A 496 16.26 6.71 31.65
C ALA A 496 15.65 6.83 33.05
N VAL A 497 14.46 7.44 33.17
CA VAL A 497 13.87 7.80 34.46
C VAL A 497 12.82 6.78 34.89
N SER A 498 13.07 6.09 36.00
CA SER A 498 12.24 4.96 36.45
C SER A 498 11.99 4.90 37.95
N THR A 499 12.76 5.61 38.77
CA THR A 499 12.68 5.51 40.23
C THR A 499 13.18 6.78 40.93
N ASN A 500 13.07 6.83 42.26
CA ASN A 500 13.50 7.95 43.10
C ASN A 500 15.02 7.89 43.35
N VAL A 501 15.80 8.47 42.44
CA VAL A 501 17.27 8.60 42.53
C VAL A 501 17.73 9.94 41.94
N ASP A 502 19.02 10.24 42.10
CA ASP A 502 19.65 11.30 41.34
C ASP A 502 19.81 10.90 39.86
N TYR A 503 19.57 11.84 38.96
CA TYR A 503 19.82 11.70 37.53
C TYR A 503 20.71 12.83 37.04
N THR A 504 21.79 12.49 36.32
CA THR A 504 22.62 13.47 35.59
C THR A 504 22.42 13.28 34.09
N PHE A 505 22.01 14.35 33.41
CA PHE A 505 21.91 14.40 31.95
C PHE A 505 23.03 15.26 31.38
N ALA A 506 23.74 14.72 30.39
CA ALA A 506 24.81 15.40 29.69
C ALA A 506 24.33 15.87 28.31
N LEU A 507 24.55 17.15 27.99
CA LEU A 507 24.39 17.69 26.65
C LEU A 507 25.74 17.58 25.92
N ILE A 508 25.80 16.67 24.96
CA ILE A 508 27.00 16.38 24.18
C ILE A 508 26.87 17.05 22.81
N PRO A 509 27.75 17.99 22.48
CA PRO A 509 27.63 18.76 21.25
C PRO A 509 27.86 17.88 20.01
N THR A 510 27.05 18.10 18.99
CA THR A 510 27.12 17.41 17.69
C THR A 510 27.58 18.36 16.58
N SER A 511 27.75 19.65 16.89
CA SER A 511 28.01 20.73 15.96
C SER A 511 28.88 21.82 16.61
N ALA A 512 29.46 22.67 15.77
CA ALA A 512 30.30 23.81 16.16
C ALA A 512 29.57 25.16 16.10
N ASP A 513 28.26 25.17 15.82
CA ASP A 513 27.45 26.40 15.85
C ASP A 513 26.91 26.70 17.26
N GLY A 514 27.04 25.74 18.19
CA GLY A 514 26.86 25.90 19.62
C GLY A 514 25.40 26.09 20.04
N VAL A 515 25.03 25.52 21.18
CA VAL A 515 23.78 25.86 21.87
C VAL A 515 24.11 26.39 23.24
N SER A 516 23.33 27.36 23.72
CA SER A 516 23.37 27.74 25.13
C SER A 516 21.98 27.72 25.75
N ALA A 517 21.92 27.27 27.00
CA ALA A 517 20.71 27.25 27.80
C ALA A 517 20.94 27.99 29.11
N TYR A 518 19.86 28.49 29.70
CA TYR A 518 19.91 29.08 31.03
C TYR A 518 20.25 28.01 32.07
N SER A 519 21.15 28.36 32.98
CA SER A 519 21.55 27.49 34.09
C SER A 519 20.64 27.70 35.31
N ARG A 520 20.86 26.93 36.38
CA ARG A 520 20.17 27.11 37.66
C ARG A 520 20.54 28.44 38.34
N GLU A 521 21.68 29.03 38.02
CA GLU A 521 22.13 30.37 38.48
C GLU A 521 21.46 31.50 37.70
N ALA A 522 20.63 31.18 36.69
CA ALA A 522 19.87 32.20 35.97
C ALA A 522 19.12 33.12 36.95
N GLY A 523 19.29 34.43 36.74
CA GLY A 523 18.63 35.48 37.52
C GLY A 523 17.10 35.46 37.39
N THR A 524 16.56 34.80 36.36
CA THR A 524 15.13 34.60 36.13
C THR A 524 14.76 33.15 36.48
N PRO A 525 14.21 32.86 37.68
CA PRO A 525 13.99 31.48 38.14
C PRO A 525 13.08 30.65 37.24
N SER A 526 12.14 31.29 36.54
CA SER A 526 11.23 30.61 35.61
C SER A 526 11.91 30.06 34.36
N LEU A 527 13.15 30.47 34.04
CA LEU A 527 13.91 29.99 32.88
C LEU A 527 14.90 28.87 33.22
N ARG A 528 14.98 28.48 34.50
CA ARG A 528 15.95 27.49 34.97
C ARG A 528 15.61 26.09 34.47
N PRO A 529 16.60 25.19 34.35
CA PRO A 529 16.37 23.81 33.94
C PRO A 529 15.40 23.07 34.86
N GLN A 530 14.55 22.24 34.25
CA GLN A 530 13.55 21.42 34.93
C GLN A 530 13.59 19.98 34.43
N LEU A 531 13.41 19.03 35.35
CA LEU A 531 13.04 17.66 35.01
C LEU A 531 11.55 17.49 35.35
N ILE A 532 10.73 17.34 34.33
CA ILE A 532 9.29 17.18 34.44
C ILE A 532 8.96 15.71 34.28
N ILE A 533 8.38 15.08 35.30
CA ILE A 533 8.03 13.66 35.31
C ILE A 533 6.52 13.54 35.44
N THR A 534 5.90 12.83 34.51
CA THR A 534 4.49 12.43 34.60
C THR A 534 4.42 10.97 35.01
N VAL A 535 3.77 10.70 36.13
CA VAL A 535 3.52 9.35 36.64
C VAL A 535 2.05 9.01 36.55
N ARG A 536 1.77 7.73 36.32
CA ARG A 536 0.43 7.16 36.52
C ARG A 536 0.10 7.17 38.01
N SER A 537 -1.00 7.78 38.39
CA SER A 537 -1.51 7.68 39.76
C SER A 537 -1.82 6.21 40.09
N PRO A 538 -1.42 5.73 41.28
CA PRO A 538 -1.67 4.36 41.72
C PRO A 538 -3.16 4.03 41.89
#